data_AF-A0A8X6G0R3-F1
#
_entry.id   AF-A0A8X6G0R3-F1
#
_cell.length_a   1.000
_cell.length_b   1.000
_cell.length_c   1.000
_cell.angle_alpha   90.00
_cell.angle_beta   90.00
_cell.angle_gamma   90.00
#
_symmetry.space_group_name_H-M   'P 1'
#
loop_
_entity.id
_entity.type
_entity.pdbx_description
1 polymer ?
#
loop_
_entity_poly.entity_id
_entity_poly.type
_entity_poly.pdbx_seq_one_letter_code
_entity_poly.pdbx_strand_id
1 'polypeptide(L)'
;MAAQTHLRELQIIQNIALRLILNAPRYTPRKYILADLKISPIHARIRELASSFFQNVPTHSNHTIAQAANITPGQHRHAAASTSIQDIF
;
A
#
# COMPACT_ATOMS: atom_id res chain seq x y z
N MET A 1 -4.48 10.50 7.48
CA MET A 1 -5.22 9.64 8.45
C MET A 1 -6.01 8.53 7.76
N ALA A 2 -6.82 8.81 6.73
CA ALA A 2 -7.65 7.80 6.04
C ALA A 2 -6.91 6.55 5.53
N ALA A 3 -5.73 6.69 4.91
CA ALA A 3 -4.96 5.55 4.41
C ALA A 3 -4.54 4.55 5.50
N GLN A 4 -4.22 5.04 6.71
CA GLN A 4 -3.86 4.17 7.84
C GLN A 4 -5.08 3.41 8.36
N THR A 5 -6.25 4.07 8.38
CA THR A 5 -7.53 3.45 8.74
C THR A 5 -7.89 2.32 7.78
N HIS A 6 -7.86 2.57 6.48
CA HIS A 6 -8.18 1.55 5.47
C HIS A 6 -7.20 0.36 5.50
N LEU A 7 -5.90 0.61 5.72
CA LEU A 7 -4.93 -0.48 5.88
C LEU A 7 -5.23 -1.35 7.11
N ARG A 8 -5.64 -0.73 8.22
CA ARG A 8 -6.05 -1.45 9.43
C ARG A 8 -7.29 -2.30 9.18
N GLU A 9 -8.30 -1.77 8.50
CA GLU A 9 -9.51 -2.51 8.14
C GLU A 9 -9.20 -3.72 7.26
N LEU A 10 -8.36 -3.56 6.23
CA LEU A 10 -7.92 -4.66 5.38
C LEU A 10 -7.15 -5.74 6.17
N GLN A 11 -6.33 -5.33 7.15
CA GLN A 11 -5.64 -6.28 8.03
C GLN A 11 -6.61 -7.05 8.94
N ILE A 12 -7.67 -6.39 9.43
CA ILE A 12 -8.72 -7.03 10.24
C ILE A 12 -9.48 -8.05 9.39
N ILE A 13 -9.91 -7.66 8.19
CA ILE A 13 -10.63 -8.55 7.26
C ILE A 13 -9.77 -9.76 6.90
N GLN A 14 -8.48 -9.54 6.55
CA GLN A 14 -7.54 -10.63 6.30
C GLN A 14 -7.48 -11.60 7.48
N ASN A 15 -7.35 -11.07 8.71
CA ASN A 15 -7.23 -11.90 9.91
C ASN A 15 -8.51 -12.71 10.20
N ILE A 16 -9.69 -12.14 9.94
CA ILE A 16 -10.98 -12.83 10.08
C ILE A 16 -11.06 -13.99 9.08
N ALA A 17 -10.75 -13.73 7.81
CA ALA A 17 -10.80 -14.74 6.74
C ALA A 17 -9.86 -15.91 7.02
N LEU A 18 -8.61 -15.63 7.42
CA LEU A 18 -7.63 -16.68 7.73
C LEU A 18 -8.06 -17.56 8.91
N ARG A 19 -8.67 -16.95 9.93
CA ARG A 19 -9.21 -17.70 11.08
C ARG A 19 -10.37 -18.60 10.69
N LEU A 20 -11.26 -18.10 9.83
CA LEU A 20 -12.40 -18.87 9.33
C LEU A 20 -11.93 -20.10 8.55
N ILE A 21 -10.97 -19.93 7.63
CA ILE A 21 -10.44 -21.02 6.79
C ILE A 21 -9.80 -22.13 7.64
N LEU A 22 -9.05 -21.75 8.68
CA LEU A 22 -8.35 -22.69 9.54
C LEU A 22 -9.20 -23.28 10.66
N ASN A 23 -10.45 -22.84 10.83
CA ASN A 23 -11.22 -23.05 12.06
C ASN A 23 -10.41 -22.70 13.33
N ALA A 24 -9.57 -21.65 13.25
CA ALA A 24 -8.61 -21.33 14.28
C ALA A 24 -9.30 -20.62 15.48
N PRO A 25 -8.91 -20.93 16.73
CA PRO A 25 -9.41 -20.22 17.90
C PRO A 25 -9.12 -18.72 17.85
N ARG A 26 -10.01 -17.90 18.44
CA ARG A 26 -9.86 -16.42 18.46
C ARG A 26 -8.59 -15.93 19.15
N TYR A 27 -8.06 -16.69 20.09
CA TYR A 27 -6.82 -16.37 20.80
C TYR A 27 -5.56 -16.71 19.99
N THR A 28 -5.68 -17.39 18.83
CA THR A 28 -4.53 -17.73 18.00
C THR A 28 -3.88 -16.45 17.46
N PRO A 29 -2.60 -16.21 17.79
CA PRO A 29 -1.90 -15.02 17.33
C PRO A 29 -1.74 -15.02 15.80
N ARG A 30 -1.99 -13.86 15.18
CA ARG A 30 -1.89 -13.67 13.72
C ARG A 30 -0.55 -14.12 13.16
N LYS A 31 0.55 -13.91 13.90
CA LYS A 31 1.90 -14.31 13.47
C LYS A 31 2.03 -15.82 13.21
N TYR A 32 1.37 -16.65 14.01
CA TYR A 32 1.43 -18.10 13.85
C TYR A 32 0.58 -18.56 12.67
N ILE A 33 -0.62 -18.00 12.52
CA ILE A 33 -1.51 -18.27 11.37
C ILE A 33 -0.82 -17.93 10.04
N LEU A 34 -0.16 -16.78 9.97
CA LEU A 34 0.53 -16.37 8.74
C LEU A 34 1.76 -17.20 8.43
N ALA A 35 2.55 -17.56 9.46
CA ALA A 35 3.73 -18.40 9.29
C ALA A 35 3.34 -19.81 8.84
N ASP A 36 2.30 -20.38 9.45
CA ASP A 36 1.79 -21.72 9.15
C ASP A 36 1.25 -21.81 7.71
N LEU A 37 0.46 -20.83 7.29
CA LEU A 37 -0.08 -20.75 5.94
C LEU A 37 0.93 -20.23 4.89
N LYS A 38 2.11 -19.77 5.31
CA LYS A 38 3.09 -19.07 4.46
C LYS A 38 2.48 -17.90 3.67
N ILE A 39 1.48 -17.23 4.25
CA ILE A 39 0.77 -16.12 3.60
C ILE A 39 1.44 -14.79 3.95
N SER A 40 1.70 -13.99 2.92
CA SER A 40 2.21 -12.63 3.10
C SER A 40 1.13 -11.70 3.68
N PRO A 41 1.47 -10.83 4.63
CA PRO A 41 0.50 -9.88 5.18
C PRO A 41 0.02 -8.89 4.10
N ILE A 42 -1.24 -8.45 4.19
CA ILE A 42 -1.87 -7.63 3.14
C ILE A 42 -1.10 -6.34 2.82
N HIS A 43 -0.44 -5.72 3.80
CA HIS A 43 0.36 -4.53 3.58
C HIS A 43 1.59 -4.78 2.68
N ALA A 44 2.20 -5.96 2.78
CA ALA A 44 3.33 -6.33 1.93
C ALA A 44 2.86 -6.53 0.50
N ARG A 45 1.69 -7.15 0.31
CA ARG A 45 1.06 -7.28 -1.02
C ARG A 45 0.69 -5.93 -1.64
N ILE A 46 0.12 -5.02 -0.84
CA ILE A 46 -0.20 -3.66 -1.30
C ILE A 46 1.08 -2.92 -1.71
N ARG A 47 2.16 -3.06 -0.95
CA ARG A 47 3.46 -2.46 -1.29
C ARG A 47 3.99 -3.00 -2.61
N GLU A 48 4.00 -4.33 -2.78
CA GLU A 48 4.45 -4.98 -4.01
C GLU A 48 3.63 -4.52 -5.23
N LEU A 49 2.29 -4.47 -5.08
CA LEU A 49 1.39 -3.96 -6.11
C LEU A 49 1.67 -2.50 -6.44
N ALA A 50 1.84 -1.65 -5.42
CA ALA A 50 2.16 -0.23 -5.63
C ALA A 50 3.50 -0.08 -6.36
N SER A 51 4.54 -0.80 -5.93
CA SER A 51 5.85 -0.78 -6.58
C SER A 51 5.76 -1.22 -8.03
N SER A 52 5.11 -2.35 -8.31
CA SER A 52 4.92 -2.86 -9.67
C SER A 52 4.10 -1.87 -10.52
N PHE A 53 3.04 -1.30 -9.96
CA PHE A 53 2.23 -0.29 -10.65
C PHE A 53 3.10 0.90 -11.05
N PHE A 54 3.74 1.57 -10.08
CA PHE A 54 4.53 2.78 -10.32
C PHE A 54 5.77 2.54 -11.20
N GLN A 55 6.36 1.35 -11.18
CA GLN A 55 7.44 0.97 -12.10
C GLN A 55 6.95 0.82 -13.55
N ASN A 56 5.72 0.35 -13.75
CA ASN A 56 5.17 0.07 -15.08
C ASN A 56 4.39 1.23 -15.69
N VAL A 57 4.01 2.26 -14.90
CA VAL A 57 3.30 3.44 -15.43
C VAL A 57 4.10 4.16 -16.55
N PRO A 58 5.43 4.39 -16.43
CA PRO A 58 6.21 5.07 -17.47
C PRO A 58 6.30 4.30 -18.78
N THR A 59 6.23 2.96 -18.73
CA THR A 59 6.32 2.06 -19.89
C THR A 59 4.95 1.71 -20.49
N HIS A 60 3.89 2.34 -20.00
CA HIS A 60 2.52 2.01 -20.41
C HIS A 60 2.24 2.47 -21.86
N SER A 61 1.58 1.63 -22.66
CA SER A 61 1.28 1.90 -24.09
C SER A 61 0.37 3.11 -24.32
N ASN A 62 -0.49 3.40 -23.35
CA ASN A 62 -1.32 4.61 -23.35
C ASN A 62 -0.48 5.86 -23.01
N HIS A 63 -0.28 6.71 -24.02
CA HIS A 63 0.47 7.97 -23.91
C HIS A 63 -0.04 8.90 -22.79
N THR A 64 -1.35 8.94 -22.51
CA THR A 64 -1.91 9.79 -21.45
C THR A 64 -1.47 9.30 -20.07
N ILE A 65 -1.39 7.99 -19.87
CA ILE A 65 -0.97 7.37 -18.60
C ILE A 65 0.53 7.58 -18.40
N ALA A 66 1.34 7.38 -19.45
CA ALA A 66 2.77 7.64 -19.41
C ALA A 66 3.10 9.12 -19.19
N GLN A 67 2.36 10.03 -19.84
CA GLN A 67 2.48 11.48 -19.62
C GLN A 67 2.12 11.84 -18.18
N ALA A 68 1.02 11.32 -17.63
CA ALA A 68 0.63 11.53 -16.24
C ALA A 68 1.70 11.02 -15.24
N ALA A 69 2.40 9.93 -15.56
CA ALA A 69 3.52 9.41 -14.78
C ALA A 69 4.74 10.36 -14.76
N ASN A 70 4.97 11.06 -15.88
CA ASN A 70 6.07 12.01 -16.05
C ASN A 70 5.77 13.39 -15.44
N ILE A 71 4.54 13.64 -14.98
CA ILE A 71 4.21 14.87 -14.24
C ILE A 71 4.85 14.76 -12.86
N THR A 72 6.05 15.30 -12.75
CA THR A 72 6.71 15.50 -11.46
C THR A 72 5.77 16.31 -10.57
N PRO A 73 5.50 15.90 -9.31
CA PRO A 73 4.79 16.74 -8.35
C PRO A 73 5.67 17.96 -8.05
N GLY A 74 5.55 19.01 -8.87
CA GLY A 74 6.40 20.20 -8.82
C GLY A 74 6.50 21.04 -10.09
N GLN A 75 6.04 20.58 -11.26
CA GLN A 75 6.14 21.37 -12.50
C GLN A 75 5.04 22.44 -12.70
N HIS A 76 4.10 22.55 -11.76
CA HIS A 76 3.29 23.75 -11.56
C HIS A 76 3.67 24.44 -10.25
N ARG A 77 4.94 24.81 -10.09
CA ARG A 77 5.36 25.79 -9.08
C ARG A 77 5.54 27.15 -9.72
N HIS A 78 4.42 27.80 -10.02
CA HIS A 78 4.38 29.25 -9.93
C HIS A 78 3.70 29.62 -8.61
N ALA A 79 4.51 30.20 -7.72
CA ALA A 79 4.16 30.92 -6.50
C ALA A 79 3.40 30.16 -5.39
N ALA A 80 4.15 29.48 -4.51
CA ALA A 80 3.90 29.55 -3.07
C ALA A 80 5.13 29.06 -2.29
N ALA A 81 5.50 29.90 -1.33
CA ALA A 81 6.59 29.86 -0.35
C ALA A 81 7.27 28.51 -0.02
N SER A 82 8.58 28.64 0.19
CA SER A 82 9.50 27.68 0.77
C SER A 82 9.02 27.14 2.12
N THR A 83 8.89 25.83 2.26
CA THR A 83 9.07 25.12 3.55
C THR A 83 9.67 23.76 3.26
N SER A 84 10.76 23.44 3.96
CA SER A 84 11.69 22.36 3.68
C SER A 84 11.21 21.04 4.29
N ILE A 85 11.46 19.92 3.62
CA ILE A 85 11.01 18.56 3.99
C ILE A 85 11.71 18.00 5.25
N GLN A 86 12.65 18.74 5.85
CA GLN A 86 13.27 18.37 7.12
C GLN A 86 12.41 18.68 8.36
N ASP A 87 11.31 19.43 8.23
CA ASP A 87 10.42 19.77 9.36
C ASP A 87 9.30 18.73 9.60
N ILE A 88 9.31 17.59 8.90
CA ILE A 88 8.23 16.57 8.94
C ILE A 88 8.70 15.23 9.55
N PHE A 89 9.95 15.11 10.01
CA PHE A 89 10.45 13.93 10.75
C PHE A 89 10.85 14.26 12.18
#